data_AF-A0A428HLM0-F1
#
_entry.id   AF-A0A428HLM0-F1
#
_cell.length_a   1.000
_cell.length_b   1.000
_cell.length_c   1.000
_cell.angle_alpha   90.00
_cell.angle_beta   90.00
_cell.angle_gamma   90.00
#
_symmetry.space_group_name_H-M   'P 1'
#
loop_
_entity.id
_entity.type
_entity.pdbx_description
1 polymer ?
#
loop_
_entity_poly.entity_id
_entity_poly.type
_entity_poly.pdbx_seq_one_letter_code
_entity_poly.pdbx_strand_id
1 'polypeptide(L)'
;MKFFEENYSQEIPTRIKNLRKKYNITQSELGNAGQVSQVESGKRPITSSMLVYLNALTASSYTYIVFGELDEFIENLFHYFFSSILYRDLDAVDEKLYSFMSDDLISIQSSCLSIAKTFANFNIQRKKFMISTETEMDTFHKKDDIDVWVGGKSYNPARSFRNNPINELTVIDFEEMADILLLTLRDNLIRSFEINVCNTLFELDKNGAPTTFNLDKIDSIINKWWSENVSTEIIPNLIKKLRENPLFNIGFMVNDILERMYKENIPKSYLTSVPLVISQKGRTTSSFSMTGGQQIDEVKFKQISEDYMKLLSQGKDITELYQKYSKEELANLGINIYQSNDIERTEERTFDEIISWVSNPYATRPIQERHTIQLEPTRFSLEDKKRIEKIASQGINDSDLVDLVELYDINLDNTNVTRYIEGLLTNNTQVTYYFQEQLNEELLAMASALDRVQQAFIKLLSEEEIRKFAL
;
A
#
# COMPACT_ATOMS: atom_id res chain seq x y z
N MET A 1 -20.21 -14.07 21.27
CA MET A 1 -18.97 -14.83 21.51
C MET A 1 -18.76 -15.14 23.00
N LYS A 2 -17.99 -16.19 23.37
CA LYS A 2 -17.90 -16.78 24.72
C LYS A 2 -16.46 -16.89 25.28
N PHE A 3 -15.64 -15.85 25.10
CA PHE A 3 -14.23 -15.88 25.50
C PHE A 3 -14.04 -16.19 27.00
N PHE A 4 -14.78 -15.49 27.87
CA PHE A 4 -14.63 -15.61 29.31
C PHE A 4 -15.10 -16.99 29.78
N GLU A 5 -16.26 -17.45 29.32
CA GLU A 5 -16.79 -18.78 29.65
C GLU A 5 -15.80 -19.89 29.24
N GLU A 6 -15.24 -19.81 28.03
CA GLU A 6 -14.37 -20.87 27.48
C GLU A 6 -12.96 -20.88 28.06
N ASN A 7 -12.38 -19.70 28.36
CA ASN A 7 -10.95 -19.59 28.67
C ASN A 7 -10.65 -19.15 30.12
N TYR A 8 -11.54 -18.39 30.77
CA TYR A 8 -11.24 -17.74 32.06
C TYR A 8 -12.10 -18.21 33.23
N SER A 9 -13.32 -18.69 32.95
CA SER A 9 -14.25 -19.15 34.00
C SER A 9 -13.67 -20.27 34.86
N GLN A 10 -12.82 -21.12 34.26
CA GLN A 10 -12.16 -22.26 34.91
C GLN A 10 -11.06 -21.85 35.89
N GLU A 11 -10.54 -20.64 35.80
CA GLU A 11 -9.51 -20.14 36.71
C GLU A 11 -10.08 -19.66 38.05
N ILE A 12 -11.33 -19.20 38.04
CA ILE A 12 -12.01 -18.60 39.19
C ILE A 12 -11.99 -19.54 40.42
N PRO A 13 -12.34 -20.84 40.32
CA PRO A 13 -12.25 -21.78 41.44
C PRO A 13 -10.86 -21.82 42.10
N THR A 14 -9.81 -21.89 41.28
CA THR A 14 -8.43 -21.95 41.75
C THR A 14 -8.03 -20.63 42.41
N ARG A 15 -8.41 -19.49 41.81
CA ARG A 15 -8.13 -18.15 42.36
C ARG A 15 -8.80 -17.94 43.71
N ILE A 16 -10.08 -18.29 43.84
CA ILE A 16 -10.83 -18.23 45.11
C ILE A 16 -10.15 -19.08 46.18
N LYS A 17 -9.80 -20.34 45.84
CA LYS A 17 -9.14 -21.26 46.77
C LYS A 17 -7.77 -20.74 47.22
N ASN A 18 -7.01 -20.15 46.29
CA ASN A 18 -5.70 -19.57 46.58
C ASN A 18 -5.82 -18.32 47.46
N LEU A 19 -6.75 -17.42 47.17
CA LEU A 19 -7.08 -16.27 48.02
C LEU A 19 -7.46 -16.72 49.43
N ARG A 20 -8.40 -17.66 49.54
CA ARG A 20 -8.83 -18.17 50.84
C ARG A 20 -7.66 -18.73 51.66
N LYS A 21 -6.81 -19.56 51.04
CA LYS A 21 -5.64 -20.14 51.70
C LYS A 21 -4.61 -19.07 52.09
N LYS A 22 -4.32 -18.12 51.19
CA LYS A 22 -3.36 -17.03 51.42
C LYS A 22 -3.70 -16.20 52.66
N TYR A 23 -4.99 -15.96 52.88
CA TYR A 23 -5.49 -15.17 54.02
C TYR A 23 -5.93 -16.03 55.22
N ASN A 24 -5.65 -17.35 55.21
CA ASN A 24 -6.05 -18.30 56.28
C ASN A 24 -7.55 -18.32 56.59
N ILE A 25 -8.40 -18.09 55.59
CA ILE A 25 -9.85 -18.08 55.73
C ILE A 25 -10.39 -19.52 55.64
N THR A 26 -11.34 -19.88 56.49
CA THR A 26 -12.04 -21.18 56.41
C THR A 26 -13.19 -21.12 55.40
N GLN A 27 -13.61 -22.27 54.87
CA GLN A 27 -14.75 -22.31 53.94
C GLN A 27 -16.05 -21.83 54.61
N SER A 28 -16.20 -22.03 55.92
CA SER A 28 -17.35 -21.59 56.70
C SER A 28 -17.43 -20.06 56.86
N GLU A 29 -16.28 -19.37 56.81
CA GLU A 29 -16.23 -17.90 56.87
C GLU A 29 -16.63 -17.24 55.53
N LEU A 30 -16.52 -17.96 54.42
CA LEU A 30 -16.99 -17.52 53.10
C LEU A 30 -18.46 -17.85 52.82
N GLY A 31 -19.11 -18.63 53.68
CA GLY A 31 -20.49 -19.07 53.52
C GLY A 31 -20.70 -20.53 53.93
N ASN A 32 -21.65 -21.22 53.31
CA ASN A 32 -21.85 -22.64 53.58
C ASN A 32 -20.64 -23.45 53.07
N ALA A 33 -19.92 -24.12 53.97
CA ALA A 33 -18.69 -24.84 53.63
C ALA A 33 -18.86 -25.85 52.48
N GLY A 34 -20.01 -26.53 52.40
CA GLY A 34 -20.33 -27.45 51.30
C GLY A 34 -20.48 -26.74 49.95
N GLN A 35 -21.15 -25.58 49.94
CA GLN A 35 -21.28 -24.76 48.73
C GLN A 35 -19.93 -24.15 48.31
N VAL A 36 -19.17 -23.61 49.25
CA VAL A 36 -17.83 -23.05 48.98
C VAL A 36 -16.90 -24.13 48.43
N SER A 37 -16.92 -25.34 49.00
CA SER A 37 -16.16 -26.47 48.46
C SER A 37 -16.59 -26.87 47.04
N GLN A 38 -17.86 -26.72 46.69
CA GLN A 38 -18.34 -26.97 45.32
C GLN A 38 -17.85 -25.88 44.35
N VAL A 39 -17.80 -24.62 44.78
CA VAL A 39 -17.23 -23.53 43.98
C VAL A 39 -15.72 -23.70 43.78
N GLU A 40 -14.96 -24.00 44.84
CA GLU A 40 -13.51 -24.23 44.76
C GLU A 40 -13.11 -25.47 43.93
N SER A 41 -14.08 -26.35 43.63
CA SER A 41 -13.89 -27.52 42.75
C SER A 41 -14.47 -27.34 41.35
N GLY A 42 -14.97 -26.15 41.02
CA GLY A 42 -15.57 -25.84 39.71
C GLY A 42 -16.95 -26.48 39.48
N LYS A 43 -17.53 -27.13 40.48
CA LYS A 43 -18.85 -27.79 40.37
C LYS A 43 -20.01 -26.80 40.43
N ARG A 44 -19.77 -25.59 40.95
CA ARG A 44 -20.75 -24.50 41.00
C ARG A 44 -20.11 -23.16 40.68
N PRO A 45 -20.84 -22.24 40.04
CA PRO A 45 -20.40 -20.87 39.85
C PRO A 45 -20.25 -20.13 41.18
N ILE A 46 -19.36 -19.13 41.21
CA ILE A 46 -19.27 -18.19 42.33
C ILE A 46 -20.56 -17.37 42.46
N THR A 47 -21.01 -17.15 43.69
CA THR A 47 -22.18 -16.31 44.00
C THR A 47 -21.77 -14.89 44.38
N SER A 48 -22.68 -13.93 44.21
CA SER A 48 -22.46 -12.54 44.65
C SER A 48 -22.15 -12.43 46.15
N SER A 49 -22.78 -13.28 46.98
CA SER A 49 -22.48 -13.34 48.42
C SER A 49 -21.04 -13.75 48.71
N MET A 50 -20.52 -14.76 47.99
CA MET A 50 -19.12 -15.18 48.13
C MET A 50 -18.15 -14.08 47.67
N LEU A 51 -18.49 -13.33 46.61
CA LEU A 51 -17.70 -12.16 46.19
C LEU A 51 -17.61 -11.11 47.31
N VAL A 52 -18.75 -10.75 47.92
CA VAL A 52 -18.80 -9.77 49.01
C VAL A 52 -17.94 -10.22 50.20
N TYR A 53 -18.05 -11.49 50.61
CA TYR A 53 -17.24 -12.00 51.71
C TYR A 53 -15.75 -12.05 51.38
N LEU A 54 -15.37 -12.46 50.17
CA LEU A 54 -13.97 -12.45 49.73
C LEU A 54 -13.40 -11.03 49.71
N ASN A 55 -14.16 -10.06 49.19
CA ASN A 55 -13.75 -8.65 49.18
C ASN A 55 -13.54 -8.14 50.61
N ALA A 56 -14.50 -8.35 51.51
CA ALA A 56 -14.42 -7.90 52.89
C ALA A 56 -13.27 -8.55 53.69
N LEU A 57 -13.00 -9.84 53.47
CA LEU A 57 -12.00 -10.59 54.26
C LEU A 57 -10.58 -10.50 53.69
N THR A 58 -10.41 -10.18 52.41
CA THR A 58 -9.08 -10.14 51.76
C THR A 58 -8.66 -8.75 51.29
N ALA A 59 -9.58 -7.78 51.29
CA ALA A 59 -9.44 -6.48 50.63
C ALA A 59 -9.16 -6.55 49.12
N SER A 60 -9.36 -7.72 48.49
CA SER A 60 -9.22 -7.89 47.03
C SER A 60 -10.39 -7.25 46.31
N SER A 61 -10.14 -6.55 45.20
CA SER A 61 -11.21 -5.97 44.38
C SER A 61 -12.07 -7.06 43.72
N TYR A 62 -13.34 -6.73 43.42
CA TYR A 62 -14.21 -7.64 42.67
C TYR A 62 -13.61 -7.98 41.29
N THR A 63 -13.01 -6.98 40.64
CA THR A 63 -12.25 -7.13 39.40
C THR A 63 -11.18 -8.21 39.52
N TYR A 64 -10.32 -8.14 40.54
CA TYR A 64 -9.26 -9.13 40.74
C TYR A 64 -9.81 -10.53 41.02
N ILE A 65 -10.88 -10.64 41.82
CA ILE A 65 -11.47 -11.94 42.14
C ILE A 65 -12.00 -12.61 40.87
N VAL A 66 -12.67 -11.86 39.98
CA VAL A 66 -13.32 -12.39 38.78
C VAL A 66 -12.36 -12.54 37.60
N PHE A 67 -11.57 -11.51 37.30
CA PHE A 67 -10.70 -11.46 36.12
C PHE A 67 -9.23 -11.78 36.40
N GLY A 68 -8.77 -11.65 37.65
CA GLY A 68 -7.36 -11.84 38.01
C GLY A 68 -6.56 -10.56 37.79
N GLU A 69 -5.32 -10.69 37.33
CA GLU A 69 -4.53 -9.55 36.89
C GLU A 69 -5.17 -8.98 35.61
N LEU A 70 -5.76 -7.79 35.70
CA LEU A 70 -6.57 -7.24 34.62
C LEU A 70 -5.75 -7.04 33.33
N ASP A 71 -4.51 -6.63 33.49
CA ASP A 71 -3.53 -6.49 32.42
C ASP A 71 -3.39 -7.78 31.58
N GLU A 72 -3.19 -8.91 32.23
CA GLU A 72 -3.03 -10.23 31.58
C GLU A 72 -4.36 -10.68 30.95
N PHE A 73 -5.49 -10.39 31.62
CA PHE A 73 -6.81 -10.67 31.06
C PHE A 73 -7.05 -9.90 29.75
N ILE A 74 -6.73 -8.60 29.72
CA ILE A 74 -6.92 -7.73 28.54
C ILE A 74 -5.98 -8.14 27.41
N GLU A 75 -4.74 -8.50 27.72
CA GLU A 75 -3.77 -9.01 26.76
C GLU A 75 -4.29 -10.27 26.06
N ASN A 76 -4.76 -11.26 26.84
CA ASN A 76 -5.33 -12.49 26.28
C ASN A 76 -6.63 -12.26 25.52
N LEU A 77 -7.50 -11.37 26.02
CA LEU A 77 -8.74 -10.99 25.34
C LEU A 77 -8.45 -10.33 23.99
N PHE A 78 -7.48 -9.41 23.95
CA PHE A 78 -7.05 -8.75 22.72
C PHE A 78 -6.50 -9.76 21.72
N HIS A 79 -5.58 -10.65 22.13
CA HIS A 79 -5.03 -11.67 21.24
C HIS A 79 -6.12 -12.59 20.68
N TYR A 80 -7.06 -13.03 21.52
CA TYR A 80 -8.18 -13.85 21.09
C TYR A 80 -9.06 -13.14 20.05
N PHE A 81 -9.45 -11.89 20.29
CA PHE A 81 -10.23 -11.13 19.31
C PHE A 81 -9.44 -10.77 18.06
N PHE A 82 -8.18 -10.39 18.20
CA PHE A 82 -7.32 -10.04 17.07
C PHE A 82 -7.00 -11.26 16.19
N SER A 83 -6.97 -12.47 16.76
CA SER A 83 -6.83 -13.72 15.97
C SER A 83 -7.92 -13.91 14.93
N SER A 84 -9.07 -13.21 15.06
CA SER A 84 -10.13 -13.23 14.06
C SER A 84 -9.68 -12.78 12.66
N ILE A 85 -8.59 -12.00 12.54
CA ILE A 85 -8.05 -11.57 11.24
C ILE A 85 -7.47 -12.72 10.40
N LEU A 86 -7.18 -13.86 11.03
CA LEU A 86 -6.63 -15.05 10.39
C LEU A 86 -7.65 -15.76 9.52
N TYR A 87 -8.94 -15.61 9.83
CA TYR A 87 -10.03 -16.25 9.08
C TYR A 87 -10.48 -15.40 7.91
N ARG A 88 -11.19 -16.00 6.96
CA ARG A 88 -11.93 -15.27 5.91
C ARG A 88 -12.87 -14.22 6.51
N ASP A 89 -13.19 -13.21 5.70
CA ASP A 89 -14.16 -12.17 6.05
C ASP A 89 -15.49 -12.85 6.43
N LEU A 90 -15.83 -12.78 7.72
CA LEU A 90 -16.93 -13.56 8.31
C LEU A 90 -18.29 -13.10 7.80
N ASP A 91 -18.41 -11.85 7.33
CA ASP A 91 -19.61 -11.31 6.70
C ASP A 91 -19.79 -11.74 5.23
N ALA A 92 -18.77 -12.35 4.62
CA ALA A 92 -18.77 -12.73 3.20
C ALA A 92 -18.80 -14.24 2.96
N VAL A 93 -18.66 -15.07 4.00
CA VAL A 93 -18.64 -16.54 3.90
C VAL A 93 -19.96 -17.17 4.33
N ASP A 94 -20.21 -18.42 3.91
CA ASP A 94 -21.35 -19.19 4.38
C ASP A 94 -21.25 -19.43 5.89
N GLU A 95 -22.35 -19.25 6.62
CA GLU A 95 -22.44 -19.42 8.08
C GLU A 95 -21.95 -20.81 8.54
N LYS A 96 -21.98 -21.83 7.67
CA LYS A 96 -21.53 -23.19 7.98
C LYS A 96 -20.03 -23.37 7.88
N LEU A 97 -19.28 -22.41 7.35
CA LEU A 97 -17.83 -22.51 7.23
C LEU A 97 -17.16 -22.53 8.61
N TYR A 98 -17.64 -21.71 9.54
CA TYR A 98 -17.13 -21.63 10.90
C TYR A 98 -18.26 -21.79 11.92
N SER A 99 -18.18 -22.84 12.74
CA SER A 99 -19.18 -23.12 13.78
C SER A 99 -19.25 -22.08 14.89
N PHE A 100 -18.23 -21.22 15.01
CA PHE A 100 -18.11 -20.18 16.03
C PHE A 100 -18.59 -18.80 15.56
N MET A 101 -19.06 -18.68 14.32
CA MET A 101 -19.51 -17.41 13.73
C MET A 101 -20.69 -16.83 14.52
N SER A 102 -20.67 -15.52 14.75
CA SER A 102 -21.74 -14.75 15.38
C SER A 102 -21.67 -13.28 14.98
N ASP A 103 -22.78 -12.55 15.06
CA ASP A 103 -22.83 -11.11 14.75
C ASP A 103 -21.80 -10.31 15.56
N ASP A 104 -21.64 -10.66 16.85
CA ASP A 104 -20.61 -10.08 17.72
C ASP A 104 -19.21 -10.24 17.13
N LEU A 105 -18.89 -11.45 16.66
CA LEU A 105 -17.56 -11.77 16.13
C LEU A 105 -17.33 -11.14 14.75
N ILE A 106 -18.36 -10.99 13.92
CA ILE A 106 -18.28 -10.24 12.66
C ILE A 106 -17.91 -8.78 12.94
N SER A 107 -18.58 -8.14 13.92
CA SER A 107 -18.27 -6.77 14.34
C SER A 107 -16.84 -6.64 14.87
N ILE A 108 -16.42 -7.58 15.72
CA ILE A 108 -15.05 -7.64 16.27
C ILE A 108 -14.02 -7.79 15.15
N GLN A 109 -14.20 -8.75 14.25
CA GLN A 109 -13.30 -8.99 13.13
C GLN A 109 -13.15 -7.74 12.26
N SER A 110 -14.26 -7.08 11.93
CA SER A 110 -14.24 -5.84 11.13
C SER A 110 -13.33 -4.77 11.75
N SER A 111 -13.44 -4.57 13.06
CA SER A 111 -12.57 -3.63 13.79
C SER A 111 -11.11 -4.08 13.82
N CYS A 112 -10.82 -5.36 14.04
CA CYS A 112 -9.46 -5.92 14.04
C CYS A 112 -8.81 -5.83 12.65
N LEU A 113 -9.55 -6.15 11.59
CA LEU A 113 -9.10 -5.97 10.21
C LEU A 113 -8.79 -4.50 9.89
N SER A 114 -9.58 -3.57 10.43
CA SER A 114 -9.38 -2.14 10.18
C SER A 114 -8.04 -1.63 10.71
N ILE A 115 -7.60 -2.12 11.86
CA ILE A 115 -6.32 -1.74 12.47
C ILE A 115 -5.15 -2.57 11.93
N ALA A 116 -5.36 -3.85 11.61
CA ALA A 116 -4.34 -4.71 10.99
C ALA A 116 -3.84 -4.14 9.64
N LYS A 117 -4.68 -3.36 8.93
CA LYS A 117 -4.30 -2.63 7.71
C LYS A 117 -3.13 -1.66 7.89
N THR A 118 -2.73 -1.33 9.11
CA THR A 118 -1.51 -0.55 9.37
C THR A 118 -0.23 -1.28 8.96
N PHE A 119 -0.28 -2.60 8.75
CA PHE A 119 0.87 -3.42 8.33
C PHE A 119 0.78 -3.77 6.85
N ALA A 120 1.77 -3.32 6.07
CA ALA A 120 1.86 -3.59 4.63
C ALA A 120 1.94 -5.09 4.32
N ASN A 121 2.75 -5.83 5.09
CA ASN A 121 2.87 -7.28 4.95
C ASN A 121 1.51 -7.98 5.12
N PHE A 122 0.75 -7.59 6.14
CA PHE A 122 -0.61 -8.10 6.34
C PHE A 122 -1.48 -7.85 5.12
N ASN A 123 -1.51 -6.62 4.59
CA ASN A 123 -2.35 -6.30 3.42
C ASN A 123 -1.99 -7.13 2.18
N ILE A 124 -0.69 -7.32 1.91
CA ILE A 124 -0.22 -8.12 0.78
C ILE A 124 -0.61 -9.58 0.93
N GLN A 125 -0.34 -10.19 2.09
CA GLN A 125 -0.59 -11.60 2.34
C GLN A 125 -2.09 -11.88 2.48
N ARG A 126 -2.85 -10.96 3.09
CA ARG A 126 -4.31 -11.01 3.19
C ARG A 126 -4.95 -10.99 1.81
N LYS A 127 -4.48 -10.15 0.88
CA LYS A 127 -5.00 -10.12 -0.49
C LYS A 127 -4.85 -11.49 -1.18
N LYS A 128 -3.67 -12.09 -1.07
CA LYS A 128 -3.41 -13.44 -1.62
C LYS A 128 -4.26 -14.51 -0.94
N PHE A 129 -4.42 -14.42 0.38
CA PHE A 129 -5.26 -15.32 1.15
C PHE A 129 -6.73 -15.28 0.68
N MET A 130 -7.28 -14.09 0.44
CA MET A 130 -8.67 -13.95 -0.01
C MET A 130 -8.91 -14.58 -1.39
N ILE A 131 -7.90 -14.59 -2.27
CA ILE A 131 -7.93 -15.22 -3.59
C ILE A 131 -7.69 -16.73 -3.52
N SER A 132 -7.01 -17.21 -2.48
CA SER A 132 -6.71 -18.63 -2.27
C SER A 132 -7.99 -19.45 -1.96
N THR A 133 -7.84 -20.75 -1.73
CA THR A 133 -8.90 -21.62 -1.17
C THR A 133 -8.74 -21.90 0.32
N GLU A 134 -7.75 -21.29 0.98
CA GLU A 134 -7.48 -21.50 2.40
C GLU A 134 -8.61 -20.91 3.25
N THR A 135 -8.89 -21.53 4.38
CA THR A 135 -9.89 -21.06 5.34
C THR A 135 -9.25 -20.20 6.43
N GLU A 136 -7.98 -20.45 6.74
CA GLU A 136 -7.24 -19.74 7.77
C GLU A 136 -5.83 -19.42 7.26
N MET A 137 -5.33 -18.24 7.62
CA MET A 137 -3.97 -17.81 7.32
C MET A 137 -2.99 -18.55 8.23
N ASP A 138 -1.88 -19.03 7.67
CA ASP A 138 -0.77 -19.47 8.50
C ASP A 138 -0.18 -18.30 9.30
N THR A 139 0.20 -18.59 10.54
CA THR A 139 0.97 -17.66 11.37
C THR A 139 2.37 -18.18 11.59
N PHE A 140 3.31 -17.31 11.88
CA PHE A 140 4.59 -17.65 12.48
C PHE A 140 5.08 -16.45 13.27
N HIS A 141 6.11 -16.64 14.08
CA HIS A 141 6.81 -15.54 14.70
C HIS A 141 8.22 -15.51 14.14
N LYS A 142 8.62 -14.42 13.46
CA LYS A 142 9.90 -14.35 12.74
C LYS A 142 11.10 -14.55 13.65
N LYS A 143 11.00 -14.20 14.93
CA LYS A 143 12.10 -14.41 15.90
C LYS A 143 12.36 -15.90 16.13
N ASP A 144 11.36 -16.75 15.91
CA ASP A 144 11.44 -18.20 16.09
C ASP A 144 11.77 -18.95 14.78
N ASP A 145 11.83 -18.24 13.64
CA ASP A 145 12.22 -18.79 12.34
C ASP A 145 13.74 -18.87 12.21
N ILE A 146 14.34 -19.69 13.08
CA ILE A 146 15.78 -19.91 13.17
C ILE A 146 16.10 -21.40 13.13
N ASP A 147 17.16 -21.78 12.42
CA ASP A 147 17.66 -23.15 12.44
C ASP A 147 18.55 -23.37 13.67
N VAL A 148 18.09 -24.26 14.56
CA VAL A 148 18.79 -24.66 15.79
C VAL A 148 19.25 -26.11 15.67
N TRP A 149 20.49 -26.38 16.01
CA TRP A 149 21.03 -27.75 16.03
C TRP A 149 20.85 -28.39 17.41
N VAL A 150 20.05 -29.45 17.49
CA VAL A 150 19.82 -30.21 18.74
C VAL A 150 20.03 -31.69 18.48
N GLY A 151 20.97 -32.31 19.21
CA GLY A 151 21.23 -33.75 19.12
C GLY A 151 21.64 -34.25 17.71
N GLY A 152 22.33 -33.41 16.94
CA GLY A 152 22.77 -33.74 15.57
C GLY A 152 21.68 -33.62 14.49
N LYS A 153 20.52 -33.02 14.81
CA LYS A 153 19.46 -32.69 13.86
C LYS A 153 19.21 -31.19 13.84
N SER A 154 18.87 -30.65 12.68
CA SER A 154 18.35 -29.28 12.56
C SER A 154 16.89 -29.25 13.00
N TYR A 155 16.52 -28.25 13.80
CA TYR A 155 15.19 -27.99 14.31
C TYR A 155 14.92 -26.48 14.19
N ASN A 156 13.80 -26.13 13.57
CA ASN A 156 13.33 -24.76 13.47
C ASN A 156 12.09 -24.60 14.35
N PRO A 157 12.14 -23.80 15.44
CA PRO A 157 11.03 -23.64 16.37
C PRO A 157 9.74 -23.14 15.74
N ALA A 158 9.78 -22.35 14.66
CA ALA A 158 8.57 -21.89 13.96
C ALA A 158 7.98 -22.94 13.00
N ARG A 159 8.78 -23.88 12.51
CA ARG A 159 8.42 -24.77 11.39
C ARG A 159 8.35 -26.24 11.73
N SER A 160 9.31 -26.74 12.52
CA SER A 160 9.55 -28.18 12.70
C SER A 160 8.50 -28.91 13.54
N PHE A 161 7.64 -28.20 14.27
CA PHE A 161 6.54 -28.80 15.03
C PHE A 161 5.26 -28.99 14.21
N ARG A 162 5.18 -28.40 13.01
CA ARG A 162 3.96 -28.42 12.19
C ARG A 162 3.84 -29.71 11.40
N ASN A 163 2.61 -30.21 11.30
CA ASN A 163 2.32 -31.36 10.44
C ASN A 163 2.30 -30.99 8.95
N ASN A 164 1.91 -29.75 8.63
CA ASN A 164 1.88 -29.21 7.28
C ASN A 164 2.92 -28.09 7.13
N PRO A 165 3.58 -27.97 5.97
CA PRO A 165 4.45 -26.82 5.68
C PRO A 165 3.68 -25.50 5.72
N ILE A 166 4.37 -24.44 6.13
CA ILE A 166 3.83 -23.06 6.10
C ILE A 166 3.63 -22.62 4.66
N ASN A 167 2.49 -22.00 4.37
CA ASN A 167 2.24 -21.33 3.11
C ASN A 167 2.89 -19.93 3.08
N GLU A 168 4.09 -19.84 2.52
CA GLU A 168 4.86 -18.59 2.37
C GLU A 168 4.12 -17.47 1.62
N LEU A 169 3.09 -17.81 0.85
CA LEU A 169 2.30 -16.83 0.09
C LEU A 169 1.24 -16.14 0.93
N THR A 170 0.83 -16.71 2.06
CA THR A 170 -0.28 -16.18 2.88
C THR A 170 0.07 -16.04 4.35
N VAL A 171 1.25 -16.52 4.76
CA VAL A 171 1.72 -16.44 6.15
C VAL A 171 1.98 -15.00 6.60
N ILE A 172 1.60 -14.70 7.85
CA ILE A 172 1.88 -13.42 8.53
C ILE A 172 2.59 -13.61 9.88
N ASP A 173 3.31 -12.58 10.31
CA ASP A 173 3.86 -12.51 11.67
C ASP A 173 2.80 -11.97 12.64
N PHE A 174 1.89 -12.86 13.05
CA PHE A 174 0.73 -12.49 13.89
C PHE A 174 1.18 -11.94 15.24
N GLU A 175 2.15 -12.59 15.89
CA GLU A 175 2.63 -12.22 17.22
C GLU A 175 3.27 -10.81 17.20
N GLU A 176 4.18 -10.54 16.25
CA GLU A 176 4.80 -9.20 16.14
C GLU A 176 3.76 -8.10 15.89
N MET A 177 2.76 -8.37 15.06
CA MET A 177 1.66 -7.44 14.80
C MET A 177 0.79 -7.21 16.04
N ALA A 178 0.40 -8.29 16.72
CA ALA A 178 -0.43 -8.24 17.91
C ALA A 178 0.28 -7.51 19.06
N ASP A 179 1.55 -7.80 19.30
CA ASP A 179 2.38 -7.16 20.31
C ASP A 179 2.48 -5.64 20.11
N ILE A 180 2.78 -5.19 18.89
CA ILE A 180 2.91 -3.76 18.57
C ILE A 180 1.57 -3.05 18.81
N LEU A 181 0.46 -3.62 18.35
CA LEU A 181 -0.86 -3.03 18.54
C LEU A 181 -1.29 -3.04 20.00
N LEU A 182 -1.06 -4.14 20.71
CA LEU A 182 -1.38 -4.26 22.12
C LEU A 182 -0.58 -3.25 22.94
N LEU A 183 0.73 -3.13 22.73
CA LEU A 183 1.56 -2.12 23.40
C LEU A 183 1.04 -0.70 23.18
N THR A 184 0.43 -0.45 22.02
CA THR A 184 -0.14 0.87 21.68
C THR A 184 -1.55 1.07 22.26
N LEU A 185 -2.31 -0.01 22.47
CA LEU A 185 -3.71 0.04 22.90
C LEU A 185 -3.92 -0.22 24.40
N ARG A 186 -2.97 -0.90 25.06
CA ARG A 186 -3.13 -1.54 26.38
C ARG A 186 -3.77 -0.62 27.41
N ASP A 187 -3.21 0.56 27.63
CA ASP A 187 -3.69 1.48 28.66
C ASP A 187 -5.12 1.97 28.37
N ASN A 188 -5.45 2.22 27.10
CA ASN A 188 -6.79 2.62 26.68
C ASN A 188 -7.80 1.48 26.83
N LEU A 189 -7.40 0.25 26.50
CA LEU A 189 -8.24 -0.94 26.66
C LEU A 189 -8.52 -1.21 28.14
N ILE A 190 -7.49 -1.21 29.01
CA ILE A 190 -7.64 -1.41 30.45
C ILE A 190 -8.58 -0.37 31.04
N ARG A 191 -8.31 0.92 30.81
CA ARG A 191 -9.13 2.01 31.34
C ARG A 191 -10.57 1.93 30.85
N SER A 192 -10.77 1.65 29.56
CA SER A 192 -12.11 1.51 28.99
C SER A 192 -12.85 0.30 29.54
N PHE A 193 -12.15 -0.83 29.74
CA PHE A 193 -12.73 -2.03 30.33
C PHE A 193 -13.16 -1.79 31.79
N GLU A 194 -12.33 -1.13 32.59
CA GLU A 194 -12.70 -0.76 33.96
C GLU A 194 -13.99 0.08 33.99
N ILE A 195 -14.09 1.07 33.08
CA ILE A 195 -15.22 1.99 33.04
C ILE A 195 -16.50 1.32 32.53
N ASN A 196 -16.41 0.52 31.47
CA ASN A 196 -17.58 0.05 30.73
C ASN A 196 -17.96 -1.42 31.02
N VAL A 197 -17.04 -2.21 31.56
CA VAL A 197 -17.28 -3.62 31.93
C VAL A 197 -17.30 -3.77 33.45
N CYS A 198 -16.23 -3.37 34.14
CA CYS A 198 -16.14 -3.56 35.59
C CYS A 198 -17.20 -2.75 36.36
N ASN A 199 -17.39 -1.46 36.04
CA ASN A 199 -18.42 -0.67 36.71
C ASN A 199 -19.84 -1.18 36.45
N THR A 200 -20.09 -1.75 35.26
CA THR A 200 -21.39 -2.34 34.92
C THR A 200 -21.61 -3.67 35.66
N LEU A 201 -20.59 -4.51 35.78
CA LEU A 201 -20.65 -5.79 36.50
C LEU A 201 -20.67 -5.65 38.01
N PHE A 202 -20.03 -4.61 38.55
CA PHE A 202 -19.81 -4.42 39.98
C PHE A 202 -20.43 -3.12 40.49
N GLU A 203 -21.62 -2.75 39.99
CA GLU A 203 -22.35 -1.59 40.49
C GLU A 203 -22.73 -1.81 41.96
N LEU A 204 -22.18 -0.97 42.84
CA LEU A 204 -22.27 -1.14 44.29
C LEU A 204 -23.52 -0.49 44.86
N ASP A 205 -24.17 -1.19 45.79
CA ASP A 205 -25.19 -0.58 46.65
C ASP A 205 -24.57 0.31 47.73
N LYS A 206 -25.43 0.90 48.58
CA LYS A 206 -25.01 1.74 49.72
C LYS A 206 -24.13 1.02 50.73
N ASN A 207 -24.09 -0.31 50.71
CA ASN A 207 -23.30 -1.15 51.61
C ASN A 207 -22.03 -1.69 50.96
N GLY A 208 -21.73 -1.31 49.71
CA GLY A 208 -20.54 -1.76 48.97
C GLY A 208 -20.68 -3.15 48.35
N ALA A 209 -21.90 -3.70 48.22
CA ALA A 209 -22.16 -4.99 47.60
C ALA A 209 -22.55 -4.84 46.11
N PRO A 210 -22.01 -5.67 45.20
CA PRO A 210 -22.34 -5.59 43.78
C PRO A 210 -23.77 -6.11 43.54
N THR A 211 -24.61 -5.26 42.97
CA THR A 211 -26.04 -5.55 42.73
C THR A 211 -26.32 -6.14 41.35
N THR A 212 -25.42 -5.90 40.40
CA THR A 212 -25.58 -6.28 38.98
C THR A 212 -24.79 -7.52 38.57
N PHE A 213 -23.95 -8.06 39.46
CA PHE A 213 -23.07 -9.18 39.13
C PHE A 213 -23.83 -10.43 38.69
N ASN A 214 -23.50 -10.92 37.49
CA ASN A 214 -23.97 -12.18 36.95
C ASN A 214 -22.91 -12.75 36.00
N LEU A 215 -22.38 -13.94 36.32
CA LEU A 215 -21.36 -14.61 35.51
C LEU A 215 -21.82 -14.87 34.06
N ASP A 216 -23.07 -15.29 33.88
CA ASP A 216 -23.63 -15.66 32.57
C ASP A 216 -23.75 -14.45 31.63
N LYS A 217 -23.62 -13.22 32.17
CA LYS A 217 -23.68 -11.97 31.40
C LYS A 217 -22.31 -11.40 31.04
N ILE A 218 -21.22 -11.93 31.58
CA ILE A 218 -19.88 -11.34 31.41
C ILE A 218 -19.51 -11.24 29.93
N ASP A 219 -19.60 -12.34 29.19
CA ASP A 219 -19.29 -12.35 27.76
C ASP A 219 -20.17 -11.39 26.94
N SER A 220 -21.47 -11.32 27.26
CA SER A 220 -22.38 -10.37 26.60
C SER A 220 -21.98 -8.91 26.86
N ILE A 221 -21.53 -8.59 28.07
CA ILE A 221 -21.06 -7.25 28.42
C ILE A 221 -19.71 -6.94 27.75
N ILE A 222 -18.80 -7.92 27.67
CA ILE A 222 -17.51 -7.76 26.97
C ILE A 222 -17.72 -7.51 25.47
N ASN A 223 -18.54 -8.32 24.81
CA ASN A 223 -18.81 -8.15 23.37
C ASN A 223 -19.47 -6.78 23.10
N LYS A 224 -20.39 -6.37 23.98
CA LYS A 224 -21.02 -5.05 23.91
C LYS A 224 -19.99 -3.92 24.09
N TRP A 225 -19.10 -4.01 25.08
CA TRP A 225 -18.02 -3.04 25.30
C TRP A 225 -17.11 -2.93 24.07
N TRP A 226 -16.73 -4.06 23.49
CA TRP A 226 -15.91 -4.02 22.29
C TRP A 226 -16.63 -3.30 21.15
N SER A 227 -17.87 -3.70 20.86
CA SER A 227 -18.66 -3.12 19.78
C SER A 227 -18.97 -1.64 19.98
N GLU A 228 -19.32 -1.22 21.21
CA GLU A 228 -19.79 0.15 21.49
C GLU A 228 -18.68 1.13 21.85
N ASN A 229 -17.52 0.68 22.31
CA ASN A 229 -16.41 1.55 22.74
C ASN A 229 -15.11 1.28 21.99
N VAL A 230 -14.68 0.01 21.89
CA VAL A 230 -13.38 -0.32 21.27
C VAL A 230 -13.42 -0.06 19.77
N SER A 231 -14.44 -0.59 19.09
CA SER A 231 -14.62 -0.48 17.63
C SER A 231 -14.98 0.92 17.16
N THR A 232 -15.67 1.71 17.99
CA THR A 232 -16.24 3.02 17.61
C THR A 232 -15.35 4.19 17.99
N GLU A 233 -14.54 4.06 19.05
CA GLU A 233 -13.74 5.14 19.60
C GLU A 233 -12.25 4.79 19.65
N ILE A 234 -11.88 3.71 20.36
CA ILE A 234 -10.46 3.41 20.64
C ILE A 234 -9.69 3.08 19.36
N ILE A 235 -10.15 2.10 18.59
CA ILE A 235 -9.51 1.69 17.33
C ILE A 235 -9.50 2.83 16.31
N PRO A 236 -10.62 3.53 16.02
CA PRO A 236 -10.61 4.66 15.10
C PRO A 236 -9.65 5.79 15.48
N ASN A 237 -9.57 6.13 16.78
CA ASN A 237 -8.63 7.15 17.27
C ASN A 237 -7.18 6.72 17.05
N LEU A 238 -6.85 5.46 17.31
CA LEU A 238 -5.51 4.94 17.04
C LEU A 238 -5.21 4.92 15.53
N ILE A 239 -6.16 4.50 14.68
CA ILE A 239 -5.97 4.53 13.22
C ILE A 239 -5.65 5.94 12.73
N LYS A 240 -6.32 6.97 13.26
CA LYS A 240 -6.01 8.36 12.93
C LYS A 240 -4.55 8.70 13.26
N LYS A 241 -4.08 8.34 14.46
CA LYS A 241 -2.69 8.55 14.90
C LYS A 241 -1.69 7.77 14.03
N LEU A 242 -1.99 6.51 13.71
CA LEU A 242 -1.15 5.66 12.85
C LEU A 242 -1.05 6.22 11.42
N ARG A 243 -2.12 6.81 10.88
CA ARG A 243 -2.10 7.48 9.56
C ARG A 243 -1.25 8.75 9.53
N GLU A 244 -1.14 9.45 10.65
CA GLU A 244 -0.26 10.63 10.77
C GLU A 244 1.23 10.24 10.88
N ASN A 245 1.53 9.02 11.33
CA ASN A 245 2.88 8.50 11.41
C ASN A 245 3.34 7.89 10.07
N PRO A 246 4.44 8.36 9.45
CA PRO A 246 4.88 7.85 8.15
C PRO A 246 5.18 6.34 8.11
N LEU A 247 5.71 5.76 9.18
CA LEU A 247 6.04 4.33 9.24
C LEU A 247 4.78 3.47 9.19
N PHE A 248 3.77 3.81 9.98
CA PHE A 248 2.51 3.06 10.05
C PHE A 248 1.58 3.37 8.87
N ASN A 249 1.63 4.60 8.36
CA ASN A 249 0.84 5.01 7.18
C ASN A 249 1.17 4.21 5.92
N ILE A 250 2.40 3.66 5.82
CA ILE A 250 2.80 2.75 4.74
C ILE A 250 1.79 1.60 4.57
N GLY A 251 1.32 0.98 5.66
CA GLY A 251 0.35 -0.11 5.55
C GLY A 251 -0.94 0.34 4.86
N PHE A 252 -1.49 1.49 5.27
CA PHE A 252 -2.70 2.03 4.65
C PHE A 252 -2.47 2.41 3.18
N MET A 253 -1.30 2.94 2.81
CA MET A 253 -0.94 3.21 1.42
C MET A 253 -0.92 1.92 0.60
N VAL A 254 -0.31 0.85 1.13
CA VAL A 254 -0.30 -0.46 0.47
C VAL A 254 -1.71 -1.04 0.33
N ASN A 255 -2.56 -0.91 1.35
CA ASN A 255 -3.97 -1.28 1.24
C ASN A 255 -4.69 -0.51 0.12
N ASP A 256 -4.49 0.81 0.02
CA ASP A 256 -5.11 1.62 -1.04
C ASP A 256 -4.60 1.25 -2.43
N ILE A 257 -3.31 0.92 -2.57
CA ILE A 257 -2.75 0.37 -3.80
C ILE A 257 -3.48 -0.91 -4.20
N LEU A 258 -3.60 -1.88 -3.29
CA LEU A 258 -4.15 -3.20 -3.57
C LEU A 258 -5.66 -3.21 -3.80
N GLU A 259 -6.41 -2.37 -3.10
CA GLU A 259 -7.88 -2.37 -3.13
C GLU A 259 -8.48 -1.38 -4.14
N ARG A 260 -7.80 -0.26 -4.41
CA ARG A 260 -8.37 0.82 -5.24
C ARG A 260 -7.69 0.95 -6.60
N MET A 261 -6.36 0.86 -6.62
CA MET A 261 -5.54 1.16 -7.81
C MET A 261 -5.27 -0.08 -8.65
N TYR A 262 -4.89 -1.18 -8.00
CA TYR A 262 -4.67 -2.47 -8.64
C TYR A 262 -5.99 -3.04 -9.17
N LYS A 263 -5.98 -3.53 -10.42
CA LYS A 263 -7.15 -4.14 -11.07
C LYS A 263 -6.84 -5.58 -11.45
N GLU A 264 -7.52 -6.52 -10.81
CA GLU A 264 -7.43 -7.93 -11.17
C GLU A 264 -8.18 -8.24 -12.46
N ASN A 265 -7.77 -9.30 -13.14
CA ASN A 265 -8.50 -9.89 -14.28
C ASN A 265 -8.81 -8.90 -15.42
N ILE A 266 -7.88 -7.97 -15.68
CA ILE A 266 -7.96 -7.10 -16.85
C ILE A 266 -7.93 -8.00 -18.11
N PRO A 267 -8.85 -7.83 -19.07
CA PRO A 267 -8.77 -8.56 -20.33
C PRO A 267 -7.43 -8.28 -20.98
N LYS A 268 -6.67 -9.34 -21.30
CA LYS A 268 -5.40 -9.18 -22.01
C LYS A 268 -5.63 -8.40 -23.29
N SER A 269 -4.81 -7.38 -23.51
CA SER A 269 -4.79 -6.71 -24.80
C SER A 269 -4.36 -7.72 -25.87
N TYR A 270 -5.17 -7.89 -26.91
CA TYR A 270 -4.72 -8.61 -28.13
C TYR A 270 -4.02 -7.66 -29.12
N LEU A 271 -4.06 -6.35 -28.88
CA LEU A 271 -3.26 -5.40 -29.62
C LEU A 271 -1.82 -5.46 -29.13
N THR A 272 -0.90 -5.59 -30.09
CA THR A 272 0.54 -5.47 -29.86
C THR A 272 1.06 -4.09 -30.28
N SER A 273 0.23 -3.29 -30.96
CA SER A 273 0.55 -1.95 -31.48
C SER A 273 -0.59 -0.95 -31.36
N VAL A 274 -0.24 0.32 -31.51
CA VAL A 274 -1.13 1.47 -31.55
C VAL A 274 -0.86 2.34 -32.79
N PRO A 275 -1.91 2.96 -33.36
CA PRO A 275 -1.76 3.95 -34.42
C PRO A 275 -1.24 5.26 -33.81
N LEU A 276 0.06 5.52 -34.00
CA LEU A 276 0.68 6.78 -33.63
C LEU A 276 0.57 7.73 -34.82
N VAL A 277 -0.18 8.82 -34.65
CA VAL A 277 -0.20 9.92 -35.61
C VAL A 277 0.96 10.85 -35.31
N ILE A 278 1.78 11.10 -36.32
CA ILE A 278 2.91 12.02 -36.27
C ILE A 278 2.69 13.05 -37.37
N SER A 279 2.66 14.32 -36.99
CA SER A 279 2.53 15.41 -37.94
C SER A 279 3.50 16.55 -37.65
N GLN A 280 3.94 17.21 -38.72
CA GLN A 280 4.82 18.36 -38.69
C GLN A 280 4.36 19.32 -39.77
N LYS A 281 4.21 20.60 -39.40
CA LYS A 281 3.91 21.65 -40.37
C LYS A 281 5.14 21.94 -41.21
N GLY A 282 4.94 22.09 -42.51
CA GLY A 282 5.95 22.53 -43.44
C GLY A 282 6.50 23.88 -42.98
N ARG A 283 7.82 24.03 -43.05
CA ARG A 283 8.51 25.23 -42.59
C ARG A 283 9.52 25.68 -43.61
N THR A 284 9.76 26.97 -43.60
CA THR A 284 10.83 27.56 -44.39
C THR A 284 12.12 27.57 -43.59
N THR A 285 13.14 26.88 -44.09
CA THR A 285 14.49 26.84 -43.52
C THR A 285 15.48 27.44 -44.51
N SER A 286 16.60 27.97 -44.00
CA SER A 286 17.70 28.40 -44.84
C SER A 286 18.96 27.64 -44.47
N SER A 287 19.70 27.20 -45.49
CA SER A 287 21.03 26.63 -45.34
C SER A 287 22.06 27.52 -46.03
N PHE A 288 23.29 27.43 -45.55
CA PHE A 288 24.44 28.10 -46.14
C PHE A 288 25.44 27.03 -46.60
N SER A 289 25.69 26.97 -47.90
CA SER A 289 26.68 26.07 -48.48
C SER A 289 27.58 26.83 -49.45
N MET A 290 28.90 26.66 -49.27
CA MET A 290 29.90 27.25 -50.15
C MET A 290 30.57 26.16 -50.97
N THR A 291 30.66 26.35 -52.27
CA THR A 291 31.56 25.54 -53.11
C THR A 291 32.94 26.18 -53.14
N GLY A 292 33.99 25.37 -53.04
CA GLY A 292 35.39 25.84 -53.01
C GLY A 292 35.77 26.57 -54.30
N GLY A 293 35.60 27.90 -54.31
CA GLY A 293 35.85 28.75 -55.47
C GLY A 293 34.91 29.97 -55.62
N GLN A 294 33.79 30.03 -54.89
CA GLN A 294 32.89 31.19 -54.92
C GLN A 294 33.49 32.40 -54.17
N GLN A 295 33.61 33.55 -54.84
CA GLN A 295 33.88 34.85 -54.19
C GLN A 295 32.54 35.46 -53.73
N ILE A 296 32.40 35.64 -52.41
CA ILE A 296 31.23 36.31 -51.82
C ILE A 296 31.42 37.82 -51.93
N ASP A 297 30.40 38.51 -52.45
CA ASP A 297 30.27 39.96 -52.28
C ASP A 297 29.91 40.24 -50.81
N GLU A 298 30.92 40.63 -50.02
CA GLU A 298 30.78 40.86 -48.57
C GLU A 298 29.73 41.92 -48.24
N VAL A 299 29.59 42.96 -49.08
CA VAL A 299 28.64 44.05 -48.85
C VAL A 299 27.22 43.55 -49.08
N LYS A 300 27.01 42.82 -50.18
CA LYS A 300 25.69 42.26 -50.53
C LYS A 300 25.27 41.16 -49.56
N PHE A 301 26.21 40.31 -49.13
CA PHE A 301 25.94 39.28 -48.12
C PHE A 301 25.52 39.90 -46.78
N LYS A 302 26.22 40.94 -46.32
CA LYS A 302 25.87 41.66 -45.09
C LYS A 302 24.45 42.24 -45.17
N GLN A 303 24.10 42.83 -46.32
CA GLN A 303 22.77 43.40 -46.51
C GLN A 303 21.65 42.36 -46.46
N ILE A 304 21.86 41.19 -47.10
CA ILE A 304 20.91 40.07 -47.06
C ILE A 304 20.78 39.52 -45.63
N SER A 305 21.89 39.41 -44.90
CA SER A 305 21.87 38.98 -43.50
C SER A 305 21.09 39.94 -42.59
N GLU A 306 21.21 41.26 -42.81
CA GLU A 306 20.44 42.27 -42.06
C GLU A 306 18.94 42.19 -42.37
N ASP A 307 18.57 42.04 -43.65
CA ASP A 307 17.17 41.84 -44.05
C ASP A 307 16.59 40.54 -43.48
N TYR A 308 17.37 39.46 -43.48
CA TYR A 308 17.00 38.17 -42.89
C TYR A 308 16.71 38.31 -41.39
N MET A 309 17.63 38.92 -40.62
CA MET A 309 17.44 39.16 -39.19
C MET A 309 16.24 40.06 -38.90
N LYS A 310 15.96 41.02 -39.79
CA LYS A 310 14.78 41.88 -39.69
C LYS A 310 13.49 41.09 -39.87
N LEU A 311 13.40 40.20 -40.85
CA LEU A 311 12.23 39.33 -41.05
C LEU A 311 11.99 38.45 -39.81
N LEU A 312 13.05 37.84 -39.26
CA LEU A 312 12.96 37.06 -38.02
C LEU A 312 12.44 37.89 -36.84
N SER A 313 12.97 39.11 -36.65
CA SER A 313 12.52 40.00 -35.57
C SER A 313 11.06 40.44 -35.68
N GLN A 314 10.50 40.38 -36.89
CA GLN A 314 9.12 40.73 -37.20
C GLN A 314 8.18 39.51 -37.22
N GLY A 315 8.71 38.30 -37.00
CA GLY A 315 7.95 37.05 -37.09
C GLY A 315 7.47 36.72 -38.51
N LYS A 316 8.19 37.20 -39.54
CA LYS A 316 7.86 36.98 -40.95
C LYS A 316 8.60 35.79 -41.54
N ASP A 317 8.01 35.16 -42.55
CA ASP A 317 8.61 34.02 -43.24
C ASP A 317 9.80 34.45 -44.11
N ILE A 318 10.89 33.69 -44.07
CA ILE A 318 12.14 34.03 -44.76
C ILE A 318 12.04 33.94 -46.29
N THR A 319 11.02 33.29 -46.84
CA THR A 319 10.70 33.35 -48.28
C THR A 319 10.38 34.76 -48.75
N GLU A 320 10.02 35.71 -47.86
CA GLU A 320 9.85 37.13 -48.21
C GLU A 320 11.14 37.76 -48.76
N LEU A 321 12.32 37.17 -48.52
CA LEU A 321 13.57 37.58 -49.17
C LEU A 321 13.47 37.52 -50.70
N TYR A 322 12.66 36.62 -51.26
CA TYR A 322 12.45 36.52 -52.70
C TYR A 322 11.73 37.72 -53.32
N GLN A 323 11.13 38.61 -52.49
CA GLN A 323 10.56 39.86 -52.97
C GLN A 323 11.65 40.89 -53.30
N LYS A 324 12.84 40.77 -52.71
CA LYS A 324 13.96 41.70 -52.85
C LYS A 324 15.16 41.11 -53.60
N TYR A 325 15.37 39.80 -53.51
CA TYR A 325 16.50 39.08 -54.11
C TYR A 325 16.01 37.90 -54.93
N SER A 326 16.59 37.67 -56.11
CA SER A 326 16.28 36.49 -56.91
C SER A 326 16.86 35.21 -56.31
N LYS A 327 16.28 34.05 -56.68
CA LYS A 327 16.80 32.72 -56.29
C LYS A 327 18.26 32.53 -56.68
N GLU A 328 18.64 32.96 -57.88
CA GLU A 328 20.01 32.86 -58.37
C GLU A 328 20.98 33.74 -57.56
N GLU A 329 20.56 34.94 -57.17
CA GLU A 329 21.39 35.83 -56.34
C GLU A 329 21.65 35.25 -54.94
N LEU A 330 20.64 34.65 -54.32
CA LEU A 330 20.78 33.98 -53.02
C LEU A 330 21.67 32.74 -53.14
N ALA A 331 21.43 31.90 -54.16
CA ALA A 331 22.22 30.69 -54.40
C ALA A 331 23.69 30.99 -54.75
N ASN A 332 23.97 32.07 -55.50
CA ASN A 332 25.33 32.51 -55.81
C ASN A 332 26.12 32.94 -54.56
N LEU A 333 25.43 33.38 -53.51
CA LEU A 333 26.00 33.70 -52.20
C LEU A 333 25.96 32.51 -51.24
N GLY A 334 25.60 31.32 -51.71
CA GLY A 334 25.53 30.10 -50.91
C GLY A 334 24.29 29.99 -50.02
N ILE A 335 23.33 30.92 -50.12
CA ILE A 335 22.10 30.92 -49.32
C ILE A 335 21.03 30.16 -50.09
N ASN A 336 20.60 29.02 -49.55
CA ASN A 336 19.50 28.24 -50.09
C ASN A 336 18.31 28.31 -49.13
N ILE A 337 17.15 28.76 -49.61
CA ILE A 337 15.90 28.76 -48.83
C ILE A 337 15.09 27.54 -49.28
N TYR A 338 14.90 26.61 -48.35
CA TYR A 338 14.11 25.40 -48.53
C TYR A 338 12.76 25.55 -47.83
N GLN A 339 11.69 25.15 -48.51
CA GLN A 339 10.37 25.06 -47.92
C GLN A 339 9.99 23.59 -47.87
N SER A 340 9.83 23.06 -46.66
CA SER A 340 9.37 21.68 -46.47
C SER A 340 7.85 21.61 -46.58
N ASN A 341 7.35 20.43 -46.96
CA ASN A 341 5.92 20.15 -47.03
C ASN A 341 5.37 19.80 -45.64
N ASP A 342 4.05 19.97 -45.48
CA ASP A 342 3.33 19.37 -44.35
C ASP A 342 3.52 17.84 -44.38
N ILE A 343 3.88 17.27 -43.24
CA ILE A 343 3.98 15.83 -43.02
C ILE A 343 2.84 15.45 -42.08
N GLU A 344 2.03 14.48 -42.48
CA GLU A 344 1.06 13.82 -41.62
C GLU A 344 1.07 12.33 -41.97
N ARG A 345 1.34 11.49 -40.98
CA ARG A 345 1.38 10.04 -41.16
C ARG A 345 0.91 9.33 -39.90
N THR A 346 0.28 8.18 -40.12
CA THR A 346 -0.06 7.24 -39.06
C THR A 346 0.86 6.04 -39.17
N GLU A 347 1.57 5.73 -38.09
CA GLU A 347 2.45 4.56 -38.01
C GLU A 347 1.94 3.62 -36.92
N GLU A 348 1.83 2.33 -37.24
CA GLU A 348 1.64 1.30 -36.22
C GLU A 348 2.93 1.16 -35.41
N ARG A 349 2.83 1.44 -34.11
CA ARG A 349 3.93 1.35 -33.15
C ARG A 349 3.60 0.34 -32.09
N THR A 350 4.53 -0.56 -31.80
CA THR A 350 4.33 -1.53 -30.73
C THR A 350 4.24 -0.81 -29.38
N PHE A 351 3.55 -1.41 -28.41
CA PHE A 351 3.49 -0.83 -27.08
C PHE A 351 4.87 -0.69 -26.43
N ASP A 352 5.76 -1.67 -26.62
CA ASP A 352 7.12 -1.62 -26.10
C ASP A 352 7.94 -0.45 -26.69
N GLU A 353 7.72 -0.11 -27.97
CA GLU A 353 8.32 1.08 -28.58
C GLU A 353 7.81 2.37 -27.91
N ILE A 354 6.50 2.46 -27.66
CA ILE A 354 5.90 3.63 -26.99
C ILE A 354 6.37 3.73 -25.53
N ILE A 355 6.45 2.62 -24.80
CA ILE A 355 6.99 2.58 -23.43
C ILE A 355 8.46 2.97 -23.41
N SER A 356 9.27 2.47 -24.36
CA SER A 356 10.67 2.88 -24.51
C SER A 356 10.80 4.38 -24.76
N TRP A 357 9.87 4.99 -25.50
CA TRP A 357 9.81 6.45 -25.64
C TRP A 357 9.48 7.13 -24.31
N VAL A 358 8.33 6.83 -23.69
CA VAL A 358 7.85 7.61 -22.53
C VAL A 358 8.67 7.37 -21.26
N SER A 359 9.30 6.20 -21.12
CA SER A 359 10.19 5.90 -20.00
C SER A 359 11.60 6.47 -20.18
N ASN A 360 11.94 6.95 -21.38
CA ASN A 360 13.24 7.56 -21.63
C ASN A 360 13.34 8.88 -20.85
N PRO A 361 14.38 9.07 -20.00
CA PRO A 361 14.58 10.31 -19.24
C PRO A 361 14.75 11.58 -20.08
N TYR A 362 14.86 11.45 -21.40
CA TYR A 362 14.97 12.54 -22.38
C TYR A 362 13.65 12.83 -23.11
N ALA A 363 12.59 12.05 -22.86
CA ALA A 363 11.31 12.20 -23.55
C ALA A 363 10.60 13.51 -23.22
N THR A 364 10.74 14.01 -21.99
CA THR A 364 10.18 15.29 -21.54
C THR A 364 11.31 16.13 -20.93
N ARG A 365 12.14 16.74 -21.79
CA ARG A 365 13.17 17.69 -21.35
C ARG A 365 12.92 19.04 -22.01
N PRO A 366 12.97 20.15 -21.23
CA PRO A 366 12.97 21.49 -21.80
C PRO A 366 14.11 21.61 -22.82
N ILE A 367 13.83 22.19 -23.98
CA ILE A 367 14.82 22.40 -25.04
C ILE A 367 15.97 23.25 -24.48
N GLN A 368 17.12 22.63 -24.21
CA GLN A 368 18.35 23.35 -23.87
C GLN A 368 18.97 23.95 -25.14
N GLU A 369 19.75 25.03 -24.99
CA GLU A 369 20.39 25.74 -26.10
C GLU A 369 21.12 24.78 -27.05
N ARG A 370 20.94 24.95 -28.36
CA ARG A 370 21.42 24.05 -29.43
C ARG A 370 22.91 23.69 -29.34
N HIS A 371 23.70 24.43 -28.58
CA HIS A 371 25.15 24.28 -28.43
C HIS A 371 25.55 23.22 -27.38
N THR A 372 24.64 22.79 -26.50
CA THR A 372 24.87 21.68 -25.55
C THR A 372 24.41 20.33 -26.05
N ILE A 373 23.77 20.27 -27.24
CA ILE A 373 23.40 19.02 -27.90
C ILE A 373 24.66 18.38 -28.49
N GLN A 374 25.48 17.78 -27.64
CA GLN A 374 26.34 16.69 -28.09
C GLN A 374 25.42 15.64 -28.74
N LEU A 375 25.87 15.00 -29.82
CA LEU A 375 25.16 13.91 -30.51
C LEU A 375 24.84 12.80 -29.51
N GLU A 376 23.69 12.91 -28.85
CA GLU A 376 23.35 12.04 -27.74
C GLU A 376 22.88 10.68 -28.29
N PRO A 377 23.51 9.57 -27.88
CA PRO A 377 23.09 8.22 -28.25
C PRO A 377 21.62 7.90 -27.90
N THR A 378 20.99 8.72 -27.06
CA THR A 378 19.65 8.58 -26.45
C THR A 378 18.52 9.33 -27.16
N ARG A 379 18.82 10.08 -28.24
CA ARG A 379 17.85 10.92 -28.97
C ARG A 379 16.79 10.15 -29.77
N PHE A 380 17.08 8.90 -30.10
CA PHE A 380 16.23 8.04 -30.93
C PHE A 380 16.09 6.66 -30.29
N SER A 381 14.93 6.04 -30.43
CA SER A 381 14.78 4.63 -30.12
C SER A 381 15.60 3.79 -31.10
N LEU A 382 15.89 2.54 -30.75
CA LEU A 382 16.62 1.65 -31.65
C LEU A 382 15.86 1.46 -32.97
N GLU A 383 14.53 1.37 -32.90
CA GLU A 383 13.65 1.17 -34.04
C GLU A 383 13.55 2.44 -34.90
N ASP A 384 13.56 3.63 -34.29
CA ASP A 384 13.61 4.89 -35.03
C ASP A 384 14.94 5.12 -35.74
N LYS A 385 16.07 4.74 -35.13
CA LYS A 385 17.37 4.76 -35.82
C LYS A 385 17.33 3.92 -37.09
N LYS A 386 16.79 2.69 -37.00
CA LYS A 386 16.61 1.82 -38.17
C LYS A 386 15.70 2.44 -39.23
N ARG A 387 14.62 3.13 -38.84
CA ARG A 387 13.71 3.83 -39.77
C ARG A 387 14.43 4.97 -40.48
N ILE A 388 15.17 5.82 -39.74
CA ILE A 388 15.95 6.93 -40.28
C ILE A 388 17.01 6.42 -41.27
N GLU A 389 17.82 5.44 -40.85
CA GLU A 389 18.89 4.86 -41.68
C GLU A 389 18.34 4.25 -42.98
N LYS A 390 17.22 3.53 -42.89
CA LYS A 390 16.55 2.92 -44.05
C LYS A 390 16.12 3.98 -45.06
N ILE A 391 15.49 5.07 -44.62
CA ILE A 391 15.01 6.13 -45.51
C ILE A 391 16.19 6.95 -46.04
N ALA A 392 17.20 7.25 -45.21
CA ALA A 392 18.41 7.94 -45.62
C ALA A 392 19.16 7.17 -46.75
N SER A 393 19.19 5.84 -46.67
CA SER A 393 19.81 4.98 -47.70
C SER A 393 19.13 5.04 -49.08
N GLN A 394 17.93 5.63 -49.17
CA GLN A 394 17.18 5.80 -50.43
C GLN A 394 17.57 7.08 -51.18
N GLY A 395 18.53 7.86 -50.68
CA GLY A 395 19.06 9.04 -51.38
C GLY A 395 18.20 10.30 -51.23
N ILE A 396 17.63 10.53 -50.03
CA ILE A 396 16.97 11.79 -49.69
C ILE A 396 17.98 12.94 -49.62
N ASN A 397 17.54 14.18 -49.85
CA ASN A 397 18.40 15.35 -49.72
C ASN A 397 18.64 15.71 -48.23
N ASP A 398 19.66 16.53 -47.97
CA ASP A 398 20.06 16.90 -46.60
C ASP A 398 18.95 17.63 -45.82
N SER A 399 18.12 18.43 -46.51
CA SER A 399 17.01 19.16 -45.88
C SER A 399 15.89 18.22 -45.43
N ASP A 400 15.53 17.24 -46.26
CA ASP A 400 14.55 16.20 -45.94
C ASP A 400 15.06 15.26 -44.85
N LEU A 401 16.38 15.02 -44.79
CA LEU A 401 17.00 14.26 -43.70
C LEU A 401 16.86 14.98 -42.35
N VAL A 402 17.03 16.31 -42.31
CA VAL A 402 16.86 17.11 -41.08
C VAL A 402 15.43 17.03 -40.57
N ASP A 403 14.43 17.17 -41.45
CA ASP A 403 13.02 17.06 -41.07
C ASP A 403 12.67 15.63 -40.63
N LEU A 404 13.23 14.60 -41.28
CA LEU A 404 13.06 13.20 -40.88
C LEU A 404 13.63 12.90 -39.47
N VAL A 405 14.83 13.43 -39.19
CA VAL A 405 15.50 13.30 -37.89
C VAL A 405 14.69 13.99 -36.79
N GLU A 406 14.12 15.16 -37.07
CA GLU A 406 13.28 15.86 -36.10
C GLU A 406 11.96 15.12 -35.84
N LEU A 407 11.37 14.55 -36.87
CA LEU A 407 10.10 13.82 -36.78
C LEU A 407 10.18 12.61 -35.83
N TYR A 408 11.30 11.89 -35.87
CA TYR A 408 11.55 10.70 -35.04
C TYR A 408 12.29 10.97 -33.72
N ASP A 409 12.57 12.24 -33.42
CA ASP A 409 13.17 12.62 -32.14
C ASP A 409 12.29 12.20 -30.96
N ILE A 410 12.85 11.49 -29.98
CA ILE A 410 12.13 11.02 -28.78
C ILE A 410 11.55 12.18 -27.96
N ASN A 411 12.09 13.39 -28.08
CA ASN A 411 11.60 14.53 -27.32
C ASN A 411 10.12 14.83 -27.66
N LEU A 412 9.24 14.50 -26.73
CA LEU A 412 7.79 14.70 -26.81
C LEU A 412 7.40 16.16 -26.58
N ASP A 413 8.29 16.96 -25.97
CA ASP A 413 8.10 18.42 -25.80
C ASP A 413 8.48 19.21 -27.06
N ASN A 414 8.89 18.54 -28.16
CA ASN A 414 9.20 19.21 -29.41
C ASN A 414 7.95 19.83 -30.04
N THR A 415 7.82 21.15 -29.95
CA THR A 415 6.67 21.90 -30.48
C THR A 415 6.56 21.87 -32.01
N ASN A 416 7.61 21.48 -32.73
CA ASN A 416 7.59 21.39 -34.19
C ASN A 416 6.92 20.10 -34.69
N VAL A 417 6.80 19.09 -33.83
CA VAL A 417 6.23 17.79 -34.18
C VAL A 417 5.08 17.48 -33.24
N THR A 418 3.87 17.37 -33.79
CA THR A 418 2.70 16.92 -33.03
C THR A 418 2.63 15.40 -33.08
N ARG A 419 2.47 14.77 -31.92
CA ARG A 419 2.34 13.32 -31.78
C ARG A 419 1.14 13.00 -30.91
N TYR A 420 0.27 12.11 -31.38
CA TYR A 420 -0.81 11.59 -30.55
C TYR A 420 -1.18 10.16 -30.96
N ILE A 421 -1.65 9.39 -29.98
CA ILE A 421 -2.20 8.06 -30.21
C ILE A 421 -3.69 8.21 -30.41
N GLU A 422 -4.21 7.78 -31.57
CA GLU A 422 -5.64 7.83 -31.84
C GLU A 422 -6.42 6.93 -30.86
N GLY A 423 -7.50 7.48 -30.31
CA GLY A 423 -8.39 6.74 -29.42
C GLY A 423 -7.84 6.41 -28.03
N LEU A 424 -6.69 6.99 -27.64
CA LEU A 424 -6.03 6.79 -26.34
C LEU A 424 -6.98 7.01 -25.14
N LEU A 425 -7.85 8.02 -25.24
CA LEU A 425 -8.77 8.41 -24.16
C LEU A 425 -10.22 8.02 -24.41
N THR A 426 -10.59 7.66 -25.64
CA THR A 426 -12.01 7.73 -26.05
C THR A 426 -12.62 6.45 -26.57
N ASN A 427 -11.87 5.45 -27.07
CA ASN A 427 -12.50 4.25 -27.63
C ASN A 427 -11.63 2.98 -27.69
N ASN A 428 -10.31 3.07 -27.48
CA ASN A 428 -9.47 1.88 -27.58
C ASN A 428 -9.27 1.22 -26.20
N THR A 429 -10.27 0.43 -25.78
CA THR A 429 -10.22 -0.30 -24.49
C THR A 429 -8.98 -1.18 -24.36
N GLN A 430 -8.40 -1.64 -25.46
CA GLN A 430 -7.18 -2.46 -25.46
C GLN A 430 -5.94 -1.66 -25.02
N VAL A 431 -5.83 -0.39 -25.44
CA VAL A 431 -4.75 0.51 -24.98
C VAL A 431 -4.88 0.79 -23.49
N THR A 432 -6.10 1.02 -23.02
CA THR A 432 -6.37 1.19 -21.58
C THR A 432 -6.04 -0.07 -20.78
N TYR A 433 -6.34 -1.27 -21.32
CA TYR A 433 -6.00 -2.54 -20.68
C TYR A 433 -4.49 -2.74 -20.58
N TYR A 434 -3.75 -2.54 -21.67
CA TYR A 434 -2.29 -2.62 -21.65
C TYR A 434 -1.68 -1.62 -20.65
N PHE A 435 -2.15 -0.37 -20.64
CA PHE A 435 -1.67 0.63 -19.68
C PHE A 435 -1.93 0.20 -18.23
N GLN A 436 -3.12 -0.36 -17.95
CA GLN A 436 -3.44 -0.87 -16.62
C GLN A 436 -2.60 -2.12 -16.26
N GLU A 437 -2.25 -2.99 -17.21
CA GLU A 437 -1.33 -4.11 -16.98
C GLU A 437 0.06 -3.61 -16.54
N GLN A 438 0.63 -2.63 -17.25
CA GLN A 438 1.91 -2.02 -16.88
C GLN A 438 1.82 -1.30 -15.53
N LEU A 439 0.73 -0.55 -15.30
CA LEU A 439 0.49 0.13 -14.03
C LEU A 439 0.39 -0.88 -12.87
N ASN A 440 -0.27 -2.02 -13.08
CA ASN A 440 -0.37 -3.07 -12.06
C ASN A 440 1.01 -3.61 -11.65
N GLU A 441 1.92 -3.84 -12.61
CA GLU A 441 3.28 -4.30 -12.31
C GLU A 441 4.03 -3.29 -11.41
N GLU A 442 3.98 -2.01 -11.77
CA GLU A 442 4.58 -0.93 -10.98
C GLU A 442 3.95 -0.77 -9.60
N LEU A 443 2.61 -0.88 -9.51
CA LEU A 443 1.88 -0.82 -8.24
C LEU A 443 2.26 -1.97 -7.30
N LEU A 444 2.38 -3.20 -7.81
CA LEU A 444 2.80 -4.36 -7.03
C LEU A 444 4.27 -4.25 -6.60
N ALA A 445 5.14 -3.74 -7.47
CA ALA A 445 6.53 -3.46 -7.15
C ALA A 445 6.65 -2.39 -6.04
N MET A 446 5.85 -1.33 -6.13
CA MET A 446 5.77 -0.28 -5.12
C MET A 446 5.28 -0.81 -3.77
N ALA A 447 4.18 -1.58 -3.76
CA ALA A 447 3.66 -2.21 -2.54
C ALA A 447 4.72 -3.09 -1.87
N SER A 448 5.44 -3.89 -2.66
CA SER A 448 6.52 -4.76 -2.16
C SER A 448 7.72 -3.96 -1.64
N ALA A 449 8.07 -2.84 -2.26
CA ALA A 449 9.15 -1.97 -1.80
C ALA A 449 8.78 -1.28 -0.48
N LEU A 450 7.56 -0.78 -0.37
CA LEU A 450 7.02 -0.17 0.83
C LEU A 450 6.96 -1.15 2.01
N ASP A 451 6.51 -2.39 1.77
CA ASP A 451 6.52 -3.45 2.79
C ASP A 451 7.93 -3.69 3.34
N ARG A 452 8.93 -3.86 2.46
CA ARG A 452 10.33 -4.05 2.88
C ARG A 452 10.83 -2.90 3.76
N VAL A 453 10.50 -1.66 3.41
CA VAL A 453 10.86 -0.47 4.20
C VAL A 453 10.18 -0.52 5.57
N GLN A 454 8.87 -0.73 5.62
CA GLN A 454 8.13 -0.78 6.88
C GLN A 454 8.64 -1.90 7.80
N GLN A 455 8.82 -3.11 7.26
CA GLN A 455 9.33 -4.26 7.99
C GLN A 455 10.74 -4.03 8.56
N ALA A 456 11.61 -3.32 7.83
CA ALA A 456 12.94 -2.99 8.32
C ALA A 456 12.89 -2.04 9.53
N PHE A 457 12.03 -1.02 9.48
CA PHE A 457 11.89 -0.05 10.56
C PHE A 457 11.13 -0.59 11.76
N ILE A 458 10.10 -1.42 11.57
CA ILE A 458 9.38 -2.09 12.66
C ILE A 458 10.34 -2.87 13.57
N LYS A 459 11.31 -3.58 12.97
CA LYS A 459 12.33 -4.34 13.71
C LYS A 459 13.28 -3.49 14.54
N LEU A 460 13.32 -2.18 14.29
CA LEU A 460 14.15 -1.22 15.03
C LEU A 460 13.38 -0.51 16.14
N LEU A 461 12.07 -0.74 16.25
CA LEU A 461 11.26 -0.16 17.31
C LEU A 461 11.54 -0.85 18.65
N SER A 462 11.71 -0.03 19.69
CA SER A 462 11.72 -0.51 21.07
C SER A 462 10.32 -0.50 21.67
N GLU A 463 10.04 -1.37 22.63
CA GLU A 463 8.78 -1.34 23.38
C GLU A 463 8.54 0.02 24.06
N GLU A 464 9.61 0.67 24.55
CA GLU A 464 9.53 1.99 25.17
C GLU A 464 9.07 3.07 24.17
N GLU A 465 9.57 3.02 22.94
CA GLU A 465 9.18 3.95 21.88
C GLU A 465 7.72 3.73 21.45
N ILE A 466 7.27 2.47 21.35
CA ILE A 466 5.88 2.13 21.05
C ILE A 466 4.95 2.65 22.16
N ARG A 467 5.30 2.44 23.43
CA ARG A 467 4.52 2.95 24.57
C ARG A 467 4.48 4.48 24.61
N LYS A 468 5.59 5.16 24.27
CA LYS A 468 5.61 6.64 24.14
C LYS A 468 4.73 7.11 22.99
N PHE A 469 4.66 6.35 21.90
CA PHE A 469 3.74 6.62 20.81
C PHE A 469 2.28 6.35 21.19
N ALA A 470 1.98 5.54 22.22
CA ALA A 470 0.62 5.33 22.71
C ALA A 470 0.04 6.56 23.42
N LEU A 471 0.86 7.22 24.26
CA LEU A 471 0.56 8.47 24.99
C LEU A 471 0.25 9.63 24.03
#